data_AF-A0A2S2PN07-F1
#
_entry.id   AF-A0A2S2PN07-F1
#
_cell.length_a   1.000
_cell.length_b   1.000
_cell.length_c   1.000
_cell.angle_alpha   90.00
_cell.angle_beta   90.00
_cell.angle_gamma   90.00
#
_symmetry.space_group_name_H-M   'P 1'
#
loop_
_entity.id
_entity.type
_entity.pdbx_description
1 polymer ?
#
loop_
_entity_poly.entity_id
_entity_poly.type
_entity_poly.pdbx_seq_one_letter_code
_entity_poly.pdbx_strand_id
1 'polypeptide(L)'
;MAPKKSAYFIFLACYRDNEIKKGIKPSSYQELNIKLSPIWNNMTEDEKNKYKTLAHKYNSNDSNCNKEQPLNYISDAKKNSCDFLNMQQQITKTFKYIPNDQELLNKKFILLHINCHSHDGEQYYFPAEIAALEFNLKNGLSRTYHQIIGISKIYPKGYAGGMRAFSDKFHQINCWDEHPDDYQNIFFEFSKFLKVNIIIRKIIFNF
;
A
#
# COMPACT_ATOMS: atom_id res chain seq x y z
N MET A 1 -17.13 6.22 35.39
CA MET A 1 -15.85 5.92 34.71
C MET A 1 -16.04 4.64 33.90
N ALA A 2 -15.68 4.63 32.60
CA ALA A 2 -15.77 3.41 31.81
C ALA A 2 -14.73 2.37 32.30
N PRO A 3 -15.06 1.07 32.33
CA PRO A 3 -14.15 0.04 32.81
C PRO A 3 -12.89 -0.03 31.92
N LYS A 4 -11.71 -0.12 32.55
CA LYS A 4 -10.43 -0.26 31.85
C LYS A 4 -10.44 -1.56 31.02
N LYS A 5 -10.04 -1.46 29.76
CA LYS A 5 -9.97 -2.64 28.87
C LYS A 5 -8.63 -3.34 29.07
N SER A 6 -8.66 -4.65 29.31
CA SER A 6 -7.45 -5.48 29.42
C SER A 6 -6.88 -5.81 28.04
N ALA A 7 -5.59 -6.19 27.98
CA ALA A 7 -4.95 -6.64 26.74
C ALA A 7 -5.70 -7.83 26.10
N TYR A 8 -6.20 -8.75 26.93
CA TYR A 8 -6.99 -9.88 26.47
C TYR A 8 -8.34 -9.44 25.87
N PHE A 9 -9.02 -8.46 26.46
CA PHE A 9 -10.25 -7.91 25.88
C PHE A 9 -9.98 -7.27 24.50
N ILE A 10 -8.87 -6.56 24.34
CA ILE A 10 -8.46 -5.99 23.05
C ILE A 10 -8.16 -7.09 22.03
N PHE A 11 -7.56 -8.20 22.45
CA PHE A 11 -7.35 -9.37 21.61
C PHE A 11 -8.67 -9.98 21.10
N LEU A 12 -9.65 -10.20 22.00
CA LEU A 12 -10.98 -10.69 21.62
C LEU A 12 -11.68 -9.72 20.66
N ALA A 13 -11.59 -8.41 20.91
CA ALA A 13 -12.16 -7.39 20.03
C ALA A 13 -11.51 -7.39 18.64
N CYS A 14 -10.18 -7.47 18.55
CA CYS A 14 -9.47 -7.56 17.28
C CYS A 14 -9.87 -8.81 16.48
N TYR A 15 -10.07 -9.95 17.15
CA TYR A 15 -10.48 -11.18 16.49
C TYR A 15 -11.91 -11.06 15.94
N ARG A 16 -12.83 -10.52 16.74
CA ARG A 16 -14.22 -10.24 16.32
C ARG A 16 -14.27 -9.30 15.11
N ASP A 17 -13.46 -8.24 15.12
CA ASP A 17 -13.37 -7.30 14.00
C ASP A 17 -12.86 -7.97 12.71
N ASN A 18 -11.96 -8.94 12.84
CA ASN A 18 -11.48 -9.73 11.70
C ASN A 18 -12.54 -10.67 11.14
N GLU A 19 -13.42 -11.25 11.98
CA GLU A 19 -14.56 -12.04 11.51
C GLU A 19 -15.53 -11.17 10.70
N ILE A 20 -15.87 -9.97 11.20
CA ILE A 20 -16.74 -9.00 10.51
C ILE A 20 -16.14 -8.61 9.15
N LYS A 21 -14.85 -8.30 9.09
CA LYS A 21 -14.15 -7.91 7.85
C LYS A 21 -14.13 -9.02 6.79
N LYS A 22 -14.19 -10.28 7.22
CA LYS A 22 -14.30 -11.44 6.31
C LYS A 22 -15.74 -11.73 5.86
N GLY A 23 -16.70 -10.88 6.25
CA GLY A 23 -18.12 -11.09 5.98
C GLY A 23 -18.75 -12.19 6.84
N ILE A 24 -18.08 -12.62 7.91
CA ILE A 24 -18.57 -13.65 8.83
C ILE A 24 -19.38 -12.95 9.92
N LYS A 25 -20.54 -13.51 10.28
CA LYS A 25 -21.34 -13.02 11.41
C LYS A 25 -20.47 -13.07 12.69
N PRO A 26 -20.28 -11.96 13.40
CA PRO A 26 -19.39 -11.93 14.55
C PRO A 26 -19.88 -12.81 15.69
N SER A 27 -19.03 -13.73 16.16
CA SER A 27 -19.32 -14.53 17.36
C SER A 27 -19.45 -13.65 18.60
N SER A 28 -20.28 -14.07 19.56
CA SER A 28 -20.43 -13.37 20.83
C SER A 28 -19.10 -13.30 21.59
N TYR A 29 -18.88 -12.28 22.42
CA TYR A 29 -17.64 -12.20 23.22
C TYR A 29 -17.50 -13.39 24.19
N GLN A 30 -18.61 -14.02 24.59
CA GLN A 30 -18.61 -15.23 25.42
C GLN A 30 -18.09 -16.45 24.62
N GLU A 31 -18.55 -16.64 23.38
CA GLU A 31 -18.04 -17.69 22.49
C GLU A 31 -16.56 -17.48 22.16
N LEU A 32 -16.17 -16.24 21.85
CA LEU A 32 -14.78 -15.90 21.56
C LEU A 32 -13.88 -16.14 22.78
N ASN A 33 -14.36 -15.85 23.99
CA ASN A 33 -13.60 -16.12 25.20
C ASN A 33 -13.30 -17.62 25.36
N ILE A 34 -14.30 -18.49 25.12
CA ILE A 34 -14.12 -19.95 25.20
C ILE A 34 -13.12 -20.43 24.13
N LYS A 35 -13.26 -19.93 22.89
CA LYS A 35 -12.45 -20.36 21.75
C LYS A 35 -11.00 -19.85 21.80
N LEU A 36 -10.79 -18.62 22.26
CA LEU A 36 -9.52 -17.90 22.12
C LEU A 36 -8.71 -17.84 23.41
N SER A 37 -9.27 -18.21 24.56
CA SER A 37 -8.51 -18.31 25.82
C SER A 37 -7.31 -19.27 25.73
N PRO A 38 -7.43 -20.49 25.16
CA PRO A 38 -6.28 -21.38 24.97
C PRO A 38 -5.22 -20.80 24.03
N ILE A 39 -5.66 -20.11 22.97
CA ILE A 39 -4.77 -19.47 22.00
C ILE A 39 -3.99 -18.33 22.65
N TRP A 40 -4.68 -17.49 23.42
CA TRP A 40 -4.05 -16.42 24.19
C TRP A 40 -3.03 -16.96 25.17
N ASN A 41 -3.34 -18.05 25.88
CA ASN A 41 -2.41 -18.62 26.86
C ASN A 41 -1.13 -19.14 26.19
N ASN A 42 -1.25 -19.73 25.00
CA ASN A 42 -0.12 -20.25 24.22
C ASN A 42 0.68 -19.20 23.44
N MET A 43 0.19 -17.95 23.34
CA MET A 43 0.95 -16.86 22.70
C MET A 43 2.20 -16.49 23.49
N THR A 44 3.26 -16.12 22.77
CA THR A 44 4.48 -15.60 23.38
C THR A 44 4.26 -14.23 23.99
N GLU A 45 5.18 -13.81 24.85
CA GLU A 45 5.10 -12.51 25.50
C GLU A 45 5.18 -11.36 24.47
N ASP A 46 5.99 -11.53 23.42
CA ASP A 46 6.11 -10.56 22.32
C ASP A 46 4.81 -10.40 21.53
N GLU A 47 4.10 -11.51 21.27
CA GLU A 47 2.78 -11.49 20.62
C GLU A 47 1.71 -10.81 21.48
N LYS A 48 1.75 -11.05 22.79
CA LYS A 48 0.87 -10.40 23.78
C LYS A 48 1.18 -8.91 23.94
N ASN A 49 2.44 -8.52 23.79
CA ASN A 49 2.90 -7.14 24.01
C ASN A 49 2.18 -6.15 23.09
N LYS A 50 1.93 -6.54 21.83
CA LYS A 50 1.11 -5.76 20.88
C LYS A 50 -0.26 -5.37 21.44
N TYR A 51 -0.94 -6.29 22.12
CA TYR A 51 -2.27 -6.04 22.70
C TYR A 51 -2.18 -5.26 24.02
N LYS A 52 -1.08 -5.41 24.77
CA LYS A 52 -0.79 -4.60 25.96
C LYS A 52 -0.61 -3.12 25.58
N THR A 53 0.15 -2.82 24.53
CA THR A 53 0.33 -1.44 24.03
C THR A 53 -1.00 -0.82 23.61
N LEU A 54 -1.85 -1.59 22.91
CA LEU A 54 -3.17 -1.11 22.48
C LEU A 54 -4.11 -0.87 23.67
N ALA A 55 -4.11 -1.75 24.67
CA ALA A 55 -4.89 -1.56 25.90
C ALA A 55 -4.41 -0.33 26.68
N HIS A 56 -3.10 -0.10 26.76
CA HIS A 56 -2.55 1.10 27.38
C HIS A 56 -3.02 2.36 26.65
N LYS A 57 -2.87 2.42 25.33
CA LYS A 57 -3.35 3.55 24.51
C LYS A 57 -4.85 3.83 24.68
N TYR A 58 -5.67 2.78 24.78
CA TYR A 58 -7.10 2.90 24.97
C TYR A 58 -7.47 3.44 26.37
N ASN A 59 -6.72 3.04 27.41
CA ASN A 59 -6.99 3.42 28.79
C ASN A 59 -6.36 4.78 29.18
N SER A 60 -5.42 5.30 28.38
CA SER A 60 -4.66 6.52 28.69
C SER A 60 -5.34 7.84 28.31
N ASN A 61 -6.51 7.85 27.65
CA ASN A 61 -7.36 9.03 27.39
C ASN A 61 -6.61 10.39 27.38
N ASP A 62 -5.85 10.68 26.32
CA ASP A 62 -5.47 12.07 26.03
C ASP A 62 -6.70 12.73 25.38
N SER A 63 -7.45 13.46 26.20
CA SER A 63 -8.69 14.13 25.86
C SER A 63 -8.45 15.42 25.07
N ASN A 64 -7.90 15.30 23.86
CA ASN A 64 -7.82 16.40 22.88
C ASN A 64 -7.65 15.90 21.44
N CYS A 65 -8.55 15.04 20.97
CA CYS A 65 -8.74 14.86 19.54
C CYS A 65 -10.22 15.07 19.24
N ASN A 66 -10.55 16.32 18.90
CA ASN A 66 -11.86 16.65 18.36
C ASN A 66 -12.14 15.81 17.12
N LYS A 67 -13.39 15.37 17.07
CA LYS A 67 -14.08 14.65 16.01
C LYS A 67 -13.67 15.12 14.62
N GLU A 68 -13.10 14.17 13.86
CA GLU A 68 -13.14 13.96 12.40
C GLU A 68 -11.80 13.37 11.93
N GLN A 69 -11.54 12.11 12.30
CA GLN A 69 -10.56 11.30 11.59
C GLN A 69 -11.28 10.07 11.05
N PRO A 70 -11.34 9.88 9.72
CA PRO A 70 -11.97 8.70 9.16
C PRO A 70 -11.21 7.45 9.65
N LEU A 71 -11.95 6.40 9.94
CA LEU A 71 -11.54 5.07 10.42
C LEU A 71 -10.48 4.33 9.56
N ASN A 72 -9.84 4.99 8.60
CA ASN A 72 -8.99 4.38 7.59
C ASN A 72 -7.50 4.29 7.99
N TYR A 73 -7.00 5.18 8.86
CA TYR A 73 -5.54 5.29 9.12
C TYR A 73 -4.92 4.10 9.89
N ILE A 74 -5.69 3.37 10.70
CA ILE A 74 -5.21 2.16 11.42
C ILE A 74 -5.26 0.91 10.51
N SER A 75 -6.03 0.98 9.41
CA SER A 75 -6.12 -0.12 8.45
C SER A 75 -4.91 -0.19 7.54
N ASP A 76 -4.31 0.95 7.18
CA ASP A 76 -3.22 1.03 6.22
C ASP A 76 -1.91 0.44 6.77
N ALA A 77 -1.53 0.75 8.02
CA ALA A 77 -0.27 0.24 8.58
C ALA A 77 -0.22 -1.29 8.73
N LYS A 78 -1.34 -1.93 9.09
CA LYS A 78 -1.43 -3.40 9.20
C LYS A 78 -1.58 -4.09 7.84
N LYS A 79 -2.27 -3.45 6.88
CA LYS A 79 -2.43 -3.94 5.52
C LYS A 79 -1.09 -3.86 4.77
N ASN A 80 -0.37 -2.74 4.89
CA ASN A 80 0.96 -2.52 4.31
C ASN A 80 2.00 -3.53 4.80
N SER A 81 1.98 -3.93 6.08
CA SER A 81 2.92 -4.93 6.61
C SER A 81 2.64 -6.34 6.07
N CYS A 82 1.38 -6.76 5.97
CA CYS A 82 1.02 -8.04 5.36
C CYS A 82 1.28 -8.05 3.85
N ASP A 83 0.98 -6.95 3.16
CA ASP A 83 1.19 -6.81 1.72
C ASP A 83 2.68 -6.82 1.36
N PHE A 84 3.53 -6.19 2.18
CA PHE A 84 4.98 -6.25 2.03
C PHE A 84 5.53 -7.68 2.20
N LEU A 85 5.09 -8.40 3.23
CA LEU A 85 5.50 -9.79 3.44
C LEU A 85 5.02 -10.70 2.30
N ASN A 86 3.78 -10.50 1.83
CA ASN A 86 3.24 -11.23 0.69
C ASN A 86 4.04 -10.95 -0.59
N MET A 87 4.41 -9.69 -0.84
CA MET A 87 5.27 -9.29 -1.95
C MET A 87 6.64 -9.97 -1.87
N GLN A 88 7.30 -9.92 -0.71
CA GLN A 88 8.59 -10.59 -0.51
C GLN A 88 8.49 -12.09 -0.78
N GLN A 89 7.45 -12.76 -0.27
CA GLN A 89 7.22 -14.18 -0.54
C GLN A 89 6.98 -14.46 -2.01
N GLN A 90 6.27 -13.60 -2.73
CA GLN A 90 6.05 -13.74 -4.17
C GLN A 90 7.35 -13.60 -4.95
N ILE A 91 8.21 -12.64 -4.59
CA ILE A 91 9.53 -12.46 -5.20
C ILE A 91 10.37 -13.72 -4.95
N THR A 92 10.49 -14.16 -3.69
CA THR A 92 11.26 -15.37 -3.34
C THR A 92 10.75 -16.61 -4.06
N LYS A 93 9.43 -16.81 -4.13
CA LYS A 93 8.83 -17.91 -4.92
C LYS A 93 9.18 -17.78 -6.40
N THR A 94 9.09 -16.59 -6.97
CA THR A 94 9.40 -16.33 -8.38
C THR A 94 10.81 -16.76 -8.73
N PHE A 95 11.80 -16.50 -7.88
CA PHE A 95 13.19 -16.93 -8.10
C PHE A 95 13.42 -18.41 -7.75
N LYS A 96 12.77 -18.93 -6.69
CA LYS A 96 12.90 -20.34 -6.29
C LYS A 96 12.40 -21.32 -7.35
N TYR A 97 11.36 -20.95 -8.09
CA TYR A 97 10.77 -21.80 -9.14
C TYR A 97 11.41 -21.63 -10.52
N ILE A 98 12.52 -20.90 -10.63
CA ILE A 98 13.29 -20.86 -11.89
C ILE A 98 14.13 -22.14 -11.95
N PRO A 99 13.94 -22.99 -12.97
CA PRO A 99 14.52 -24.34 -13.01
C PRO A 99 16.02 -24.35 -13.29
N ASN A 100 16.55 -23.32 -13.96
CA ASN A 100 17.97 -23.22 -14.31
C ASN A 100 18.40 -21.78 -14.62
N ASP A 101 19.71 -21.57 -14.71
CA ASP A 101 20.31 -20.27 -14.98
C ASP A 101 19.90 -19.69 -16.34
N GLN A 102 19.67 -20.53 -17.35
CA GLN A 102 19.26 -20.07 -18.68
C GLN A 102 17.86 -19.44 -18.63
N GLU A 103 16.93 -20.00 -17.86
CA GLU A 103 15.63 -19.39 -17.64
C GLU A 103 15.73 -18.08 -16.86
N LEU A 104 16.60 -18.01 -15.85
CA LEU A 104 16.86 -16.77 -15.10
C LEU A 104 17.37 -15.67 -16.02
N LEU A 105 18.36 -15.99 -16.86
CA LEU A 105 18.98 -15.06 -17.78
C LEU A 105 18.00 -14.50 -18.81
N ASN A 106 17.07 -15.34 -19.29
CA ASN A 106 16.06 -14.94 -20.28
C ASN A 106 14.80 -14.32 -19.66
N LYS A 107 14.56 -14.49 -18.35
CA LYS A 107 13.39 -13.97 -17.66
C LYS A 107 13.35 -12.44 -17.75
N LYS A 108 12.19 -11.92 -18.13
CA LYS A 108 11.95 -10.48 -18.25
C LYS A 108 11.51 -9.88 -16.92
N PHE A 109 12.09 -8.74 -16.58
CA PHE A 109 11.77 -7.91 -15.43
C PHE A 109 11.35 -6.52 -15.93
N ILE A 110 10.50 -5.86 -15.16
CA ILE A 110 10.11 -4.47 -15.41
C ILE A 110 10.55 -3.63 -14.22
N LEU A 111 11.40 -2.64 -14.46
CA LEU A 111 11.75 -1.60 -13.50
C LEU A 111 10.84 -0.40 -13.74
N LEU A 112 10.20 0.12 -12.70
CA LEU A 112 9.27 1.25 -12.77
C LEU A 112 9.72 2.35 -11.80
N HIS A 113 9.75 3.59 -12.29
CA HIS A 113 9.96 4.80 -11.52
C HIS A 113 8.87 5.82 -11.86
N ILE A 114 8.35 6.51 -10.84
CA ILE A 114 7.31 7.52 -11.00
C ILE A 114 7.74 8.76 -10.21
N ASN A 115 7.83 9.91 -10.88
CA ASN A 115 7.91 11.20 -10.21
C ASN A 115 6.49 11.77 -10.03
N CYS A 116 6.29 12.59 -9.01
CA CYS A 116 5.00 13.20 -8.67
C CYS A 116 5.12 14.72 -8.56
N HIS A 117 4.08 15.46 -8.92
CA HIS A 117 4.02 16.92 -8.77
C HIS A 117 3.77 17.39 -7.33
N SER A 118 3.35 16.48 -6.43
CA SER A 118 2.96 16.78 -5.05
C SER A 118 3.69 15.89 -4.04
N HIS A 119 3.77 16.36 -2.79
CA HIS A 119 4.46 15.69 -1.68
C HIS A 119 3.51 15.13 -0.62
N ASP A 120 4.03 14.22 0.20
CA ASP A 120 3.33 13.62 1.34
C ASP A 120 2.77 14.69 2.29
N GLY A 121 1.46 14.89 2.25
CA GLY A 121 0.74 15.93 3.02
C GLY A 121 -0.44 16.47 2.23
N GLU A 122 -0.31 16.52 0.91
CA GLU A 122 -1.43 16.69 -0.01
C GLU A 122 -2.10 15.32 -0.16
N GLN A 123 -3.41 15.22 0.04
CA GLN A 123 -4.14 13.93 0.01
C GLN A 123 -4.16 13.26 -1.37
N TYR A 124 -3.43 13.81 -2.35
CA TYR A 124 -3.42 13.42 -3.75
C TYR A 124 -1.98 13.36 -4.27
N TYR A 125 -1.65 12.26 -4.95
CA TYR A 125 -0.40 12.11 -5.70
C TYR A 125 -0.70 12.26 -7.19
N PHE A 126 -0.27 13.37 -7.78
CA PHE A 126 -0.37 13.57 -9.22
C PHE A 126 0.94 13.14 -9.87
N PRO A 127 0.96 12.11 -10.73
CA PRO A 127 2.20 11.71 -11.39
C PRO A 127 2.66 12.83 -12.32
N ALA A 128 3.95 13.16 -12.24
CA ALA A 128 4.65 14.09 -13.13
C ALA A 128 5.37 13.34 -14.24
N GLU A 129 5.78 12.10 -13.99
CA GLU A 129 6.49 11.27 -14.95
C GLU A 129 6.29 9.80 -14.62
N ILE A 130 6.18 8.96 -15.65
CA ILE A 130 6.26 7.51 -15.55
C ILE A 130 7.40 7.03 -16.45
N ALA A 131 8.36 6.32 -15.87
CA ALA A 131 9.44 5.66 -16.60
C ALA A 131 9.43 4.16 -16.26
N ALA A 132 9.25 3.32 -17.28
CA ALA A 132 9.28 1.87 -17.13
C ALA A 132 10.22 1.22 -18.15
N LEU A 133 10.97 0.23 -17.69
CA LEU A 133 12.04 -0.42 -18.46
C LEU A 133 11.84 -1.93 -18.39
N GLU A 134 11.65 -2.59 -19.53
CA GLU A 134 11.67 -4.05 -19.65
C GLU A 134 13.11 -4.50 -19.93
N PHE A 135 13.64 -5.40 -19.10
CA PHE A 135 15.00 -5.93 -19.29
C PHE A 135 15.09 -7.42 -18.90
N ASN A 136 16.16 -8.10 -19.32
CA ASN A 136 16.58 -9.39 -18.78
C ASN A 136 18.09 -9.39 -18.54
N LEU A 137 18.61 -10.41 -17.85
CA LEU A 137 20.04 -10.45 -17.49
C LEU A 137 20.95 -10.81 -18.67
N LYS A 138 20.41 -11.47 -19.70
CA LYS A 138 21.17 -11.89 -20.89
C LYS A 138 21.46 -10.74 -21.86
N ASN A 139 20.42 -9.98 -22.20
CA ASN A 139 20.45 -8.97 -23.27
C ASN A 139 20.35 -7.55 -22.71
N GLY A 140 20.09 -7.38 -21.42
CA GLY A 140 19.86 -6.08 -20.81
C GLY A 140 18.51 -5.49 -21.23
N LEU A 141 18.50 -4.19 -21.52
CA LEU A 141 17.30 -3.43 -21.82
C LEU A 141 16.65 -3.86 -23.15
N SER A 142 15.34 -4.15 -23.12
CA SER A 142 14.56 -4.59 -24.28
C SER A 142 13.57 -3.54 -24.77
N ARG A 143 12.80 -2.93 -23.86
CA ARG A 143 11.77 -1.93 -24.21
C ARG A 143 11.68 -0.88 -23.12
N THR A 144 11.27 0.33 -23.50
CA THR A 144 11.03 1.43 -22.56
C THR A 144 9.63 1.99 -22.78
N TYR A 145 9.06 2.50 -21.70
CA TYR A 145 7.91 3.38 -21.70
C TYR A 145 8.28 4.61 -20.89
N HIS A 146 8.07 5.79 -21.46
CA HIS A 146 8.40 7.05 -20.82
C HIS A 146 7.31 8.06 -21.14
N GLN A 147 6.77 8.72 -20.11
CA GLN A 147 5.71 9.70 -20.26
C GLN A 147 5.84 10.78 -19.19
N ILE A 148 6.03 12.03 -19.60
CA ILE A 148 5.84 13.22 -18.75
C ILE A 148 4.36 13.58 -18.76
N ILE A 149 3.80 13.88 -17.59
CA ILE A 149 2.36 14.02 -17.39
C ILE A 149 2.04 15.42 -16.86
N GLY A 150 1.10 16.09 -17.54
CA GLY A 150 0.58 17.39 -17.16
C GLY A 150 -0.59 17.27 -16.19
N ILE A 151 -0.87 18.37 -15.47
CA ILE A 151 -1.99 18.49 -14.52
C ILE A 151 -2.92 19.66 -14.86
N SER A 152 -2.83 20.20 -16.07
CA SER A 152 -3.48 21.46 -16.47
C SER A 152 -5.00 21.46 -16.25
N LYS A 153 -5.67 20.31 -16.35
CA LYS A 153 -7.12 20.15 -16.07
C LYS A 153 -7.50 19.94 -14.61
N ILE A 154 -6.59 19.46 -13.76
CA ILE A 154 -6.90 18.94 -12.41
C ILE A 154 -6.13 19.65 -11.30
N TYR A 155 -5.74 20.90 -11.58
CA TYR A 155 -4.83 21.64 -10.75
C TYR A 155 -5.39 21.94 -9.33
N PRO A 156 -4.73 21.48 -8.24
CA PRO A 156 -5.20 21.75 -6.88
C PRO A 156 -4.96 23.22 -6.50
N LYS A 157 -6.05 23.96 -6.31
CA LYS A 157 -5.99 25.38 -5.90
C LYS A 157 -5.35 25.52 -4.52
N GLY A 158 -4.44 26.49 -4.39
CA GLY A 158 -3.78 26.82 -3.12
C GLY A 158 -2.44 26.12 -2.87
N TYR A 159 -2.03 25.19 -3.76
CA TYR A 159 -0.82 24.39 -3.59
C TYR A 159 0.34 24.79 -4.52
N ALA A 160 0.17 25.85 -5.32
CA ALA A 160 1.14 26.30 -6.34
C ALA A 160 2.58 26.40 -5.86
N GLY A 161 2.76 27.08 -4.72
CA GLY A 161 4.09 27.30 -4.14
C GLY A 161 4.73 26.00 -3.67
N GLY A 162 3.94 25.10 -3.07
CA GLY A 162 4.40 23.80 -2.58
C GLY A 162 4.81 22.87 -3.72
N MET A 163 3.95 22.75 -4.74
CA MET A 163 4.21 21.92 -5.93
C MET A 163 5.44 22.43 -6.71
N ARG A 164 5.59 23.75 -6.84
CA ARG A 164 6.79 24.34 -7.46
C ARG A 164 8.05 24.02 -6.66
N ALA A 165 8.04 24.26 -5.35
CA ALA A 165 9.18 23.98 -4.48
C ALA A 165 9.55 22.49 -4.47
N PHE A 166 8.55 21.61 -4.54
CA PHE A 166 8.77 20.17 -4.67
C PHE A 166 9.42 19.82 -6.01
N SER A 167 8.84 20.29 -7.12
CA SER A 167 9.40 20.10 -8.46
C SER A 167 10.86 20.54 -8.52
N ASP A 168 11.15 21.78 -8.14
CA ASP A 168 12.50 22.37 -8.23
C ASP A 168 13.53 21.58 -7.40
N LYS A 169 13.09 20.97 -6.29
CA LYS A 169 13.95 20.18 -5.40
C LYS A 169 14.20 18.76 -5.90
N PHE A 170 13.23 18.11 -6.54
CA PHE A 170 13.27 16.67 -6.78
C PHE A 170 13.43 16.28 -8.25
N HIS A 171 12.56 16.74 -9.14
CA HIS A 171 12.48 16.21 -10.51
C HIS A 171 12.57 17.29 -11.60
N GLN A 172 12.48 18.57 -11.25
CA GLN A 172 12.59 19.72 -12.15
C GLN A 172 11.60 19.71 -13.33
N ILE A 173 10.42 19.13 -13.14
CA ILE A 173 9.34 19.10 -14.13
C ILE A 173 8.35 20.18 -13.73
N ASN A 174 8.33 21.28 -14.48
CA ASN A 174 7.46 22.40 -14.19
C ASN A 174 5.99 22.00 -14.36
N CYS A 175 5.22 22.14 -13.30
CA CYS A 175 3.79 21.82 -13.26
C CYS A 175 2.94 22.69 -14.19
N TRP A 176 3.47 23.82 -14.67
CA TRP A 176 2.79 24.76 -15.59
C TRP A 176 3.14 24.56 -17.05
N ASP A 177 4.10 23.68 -17.36
CA ASP A 177 4.42 23.38 -18.75
C ASP A 177 3.31 22.52 -19.37
N GLU A 178 3.05 22.72 -20.66
CA GLU A 178 2.06 21.92 -21.38
C GLU A 178 2.60 20.50 -21.63
N HIS A 179 1.97 19.54 -20.96
CA HIS A 179 2.26 18.11 -21.10
C HIS A 179 0.95 17.33 -21.27
N PRO A 180 0.99 16.13 -21.88
CA PRO A 180 -0.17 15.27 -21.99
C PRO A 180 -0.80 15.02 -20.62
N ASP A 181 -2.10 15.27 -20.52
CA ASP A 181 -2.90 15.14 -19.31
C ASP A 181 -4.13 14.24 -19.52
N ASP A 182 -4.17 13.50 -20.64
CA ASP A 182 -5.15 12.45 -20.87
C ASP A 182 -4.77 11.18 -20.10
N TYR A 183 -5.12 11.18 -18.82
CA TYR A 183 -4.86 10.07 -17.91
C TYR A 183 -5.44 8.74 -18.40
N GLN A 184 -6.55 8.74 -19.15
CA GLN A 184 -7.16 7.51 -19.66
C GLN A 184 -6.27 6.90 -20.74
N ASN A 185 -5.85 7.71 -21.71
CA ASN A 185 -4.98 7.25 -22.78
C ASN A 185 -3.58 6.88 -22.25
N ILE A 186 -3.01 7.69 -21.34
CA ILE A 186 -1.73 7.41 -20.69
C ILE A 186 -1.78 6.05 -19.95
N PHE A 187 -2.84 5.81 -19.17
CA PHE A 187 -3.00 4.53 -18.47
C PHE A 187 -3.21 3.36 -19.44
N PHE A 188 -3.92 3.58 -20.54
CA PHE A 188 -4.12 2.57 -21.58
C PHE A 188 -2.79 2.16 -22.25
N GLU A 189 -1.98 3.13 -22.68
CA GLU A 189 -0.68 2.87 -23.31
C GLU A 189 0.32 2.24 -22.32
N PHE A 190 0.35 2.72 -21.07
CA PHE A 190 1.15 2.09 -20.03
C PHE A 190 0.71 0.65 -19.74
N SER A 191 -0.61 0.41 -19.65
CA SER A 191 -1.16 -0.93 -19.48
C SER A 191 -0.80 -1.85 -20.64
N LYS A 192 -0.83 -1.34 -21.87
CA LYS A 192 -0.41 -2.07 -23.08
C LYS A 192 1.06 -2.46 -22.99
N PHE A 193 1.94 -1.55 -22.57
CA PHE A 193 3.35 -1.85 -22.32
C PHE A 193 3.54 -3.04 -21.35
N LEU A 194 2.81 -3.04 -20.23
CA LEU A 194 2.84 -4.12 -19.23
C LEU A 194 2.25 -5.44 -19.75
N LYS A 195 1.12 -5.38 -20.49
CA LYS A 195 0.36 -6.57 -20.92
C LYS A 195 1.00 -7.35 -22.05
N VAL A 196 1.92 -6.78 -22.82
CA VAL A 196 2.55 -7.46 -23.96
C VAL A 196 3.22 -8.79 -23.58
N ASN A 197 3.49 -9.08 -22.29
CA ASN A 197 4.00 -10.39 -21.85
C ASN A 197 3.36 -10.97 -20.57
N ILE A 198 2.26 -10.40 -20.06
CA ILE A 198 1.60 -10.91 -18.85
C ILE A 198 0.33 -11.65 -19.26
N ILE A 199 0.33 -12.99 -19.17
CA ILE A 199 -0.91 -13.75 -18.99
C ILE A 199 -1.49 -13.26 -17.66
N ILE A 200 -2.44 -12.33 -17.72
CA ILE A 200 -3.01 -11.66 -16.55
C ILE A 200 -3.78 -12.68 -15.72
N ARG A 201 -3.16 -13.21 -14.66
CA ARG A 201 -3.92 -13.59 -13.48
C ARG A 201 -4.33 -12.28 -12.79
N LYS A 202 -5.59 -11.92 -13.02
CA LYS A 202 -6.37 -10.82 -12.43
C LYS A 202 -5.74 -10.28 -11.12
N ILE A 203 -5.07 -9.15 -11.19
CA ILE A 203 -4.84 -8.29 -10.02
C ILE A 203 -5.88 -7.19 -10.13
N ILE A 204 -6.91 -7.28 -9.28
CA ILE A 204 -7.95 -6.27 -9.15
C ILE A 204 -7.37 -5.20 -8.22
N PHE A 205 -7.00 -4.04 -8.78
CA PHE A 205 -6.91 -2.82 -8.00
C PHE A 205 -8.32 -2.27 -7.86
N ASN A 206 -8.88 -2.38 -6.65
CA ASN A 206 -10.04 -1.57 -6.29
C ASN A 206 -9.48 -0.23 -5.79
N PHE A 207 -9.71 0.81 -6.60
CA PHE A 207 -9.63 2.20 -6.15
C PHE A 207 -10.85 2.51 -5.27
#